data_AF-A0A657B8N5-F1
#
_entry.id   AF-A0A657B8N5-F1
#
_cell.length_a   1.000
_cell.length_b   1.000
_cell.length_c   1.000
_cell.angle_alpha   90.00
_cell.angle_beta   90.00
_cell.angle_gamma   90.00
#
_symmetry.space_group_name_H-M   'P 1'
#
loop_
_entity.id
_entity.type
_entity.pdbx_description
1 polymer ?
#
loop_
_entity_poly.entity_id
_entity_poly.type
_entity_poly.pdbx_seq_one_letter_code
_entity_poly.pdbx_strand_id
1 'polypeptide(L)' 'METAKKVYRPDIYAVAAKALIAEGKAKASDFPEFASETGFKPPQSEFIDGQTYDGTKPNAYLENFPIGLKSKDQI' A
#
# COMPACT_ATOMS: atom_id res chain seq x y z
N MET A 1 10.40 -4.09 5.03
CA MET A 1 9.47 -4.46 3.93
C MET A 1 9.50 -5.95 3.58
N GLU A 2 10.48 -6.73 4.05
CA GLU A 2 10.64 -8.15 3.67
C GLU A 2 9.37 -9.00 3.84
N THR A 3 8.74 -8.97 5.01
CA THR A 3 7.55 -9.79 5.27
C THR A 3 6.36 -9.41 4.39
N ALA A 4 6.09 -8.11 4.22
CA ALA A 4 4.98 -7.63 3.38
C ALA A 4 5.15 -8.08 1.92
N LYS A 5 6.37 -8.00 1.37
CA LYS A 5 6.67 -8.44 0.00
C LYS A 5 6.44 -9.95 -0.20
N LYS A 6 6.64 -10.79 0.82
CA LYS A 6 6.44 -12.24 0.72
C LYS A 6 4.97 -12.63 0.59
N VAL A 7 4.07 -11.85 1.18
CA VAL A 7 2.64 -12.18 1.25
C VAL A 7 1.80 -11.36 0.28
N TYR A 8 2.31 -10.24 -0.22
CA TYR A 8 1.64 -9.42 -1.22
C TYR A 8 1.71 -10.09 -2.60
N ARG A 9 0.55 -10.49 -3.14
CA ARG A 9 0.41 -11.24 -4.39
C ARG A 9 -0.38 -10.49 -5.47
N PRO A 10 0.14 -9.35 -5.98
CA PRO A 10 -0.54 -8.57 -7.02
C PRO A 10 -0.66 -9.33 -8.34
N ASP A 11 0.24 -10.30 -8.57
CA ASP A 11 0.22 -11.20 -9.73
C ASP A 11 -1.05 -12.04 -9.79
N ILE A 12 -1.47 -12.65 -8.67
CA ILE A 12 -2.71 -13.44 -8.60
C ILE A 12 -3.93 -12.55 -8.82
N TYR A 13 -3.93 -11.37 -8.20
CA TYR A 13 -5.01 -10.39 -8.36
C TYR A 13 -5.16 -9.94 -9.83
N ALA A 14 -4.04 -9.64 -10.51
CA ALA A 14 -4.04 -9.24 -11.91
C ALA A 14 -4.56 -10.34 -12.84
N VAL A 15 -4.20 -11.61 -12.58
CA VAL A 15 -4.72 -12.76 -13.34
C VAL A 15 -6.24 -12.87 -13.18
N ALA A 16 -6.75 -12.78 -11.95
CA ALA A 16 -8.19 -12.87 -11.69
C ALA A 16 -8.98 -11.70 -12.32
N ALA A 17 -8.47 -10.48 -12.21
CA ALA A 17 -9.08 -9.29 -12.82
C ALA A 17 -9.17 -9.43 -14.35
N LYS A 18 -8.07 -9.85 -15.00
CA LYS A 18 -8.05 -10.09 -16.45
C LYS A 18 -9.06 -11.14 -16.88
N ALA A 19 -9.25 -12.21 -16.10
CA ALA A 19 -10.26 -13.23 -16.38
C ALA A 19 -11.69 -12.65 -16.31
N LEU A 20 -12.01 -11.87 -15.28
CA LEU A 20 -13.32 -11.22 -15.14
C LEU A 20 -13.62 -10.24 -16.28
N ILE A 21 -12.61 -9.50 -16.74
CA ILE A 21 -12.73 -8.59 -17.88
C ILE A 21 -12.98 -9.39 -19.17
N ALA A 22 -12.23 -10.48 -19.39
CA ALA A 22 -12.41 -11.33 -20.57
C ALA A 22 -13.80 -12.00 -20.61
N GLU A 23 -14.37 -12.32 -19.45
CA GLU A 23 -15.73 -12.84 -19.31
C GLU A 23 -16.82 -11.76 -19.40
N GLY A 24 -16.45 -10.47 -19.50
CA GLY A 24 -17.39 -9.35 -19.54
C GLY A 24 -18.10 -9.06 -18.20
N LYS A 25 -17.59 -9.60 -17.08
CA LYS A 25 -18.16 -9.43 -15.74
C LYS A 25 -17.68 -8.18 -15.02
N ALA A 26 -16.63 -7.54 -15.51
CA ALA A 26 -16.06 -6.32 -14.98
C ALA A 26 -15.43 -5.48 -16.09
N LYS A 27 -15.28 -4.17 -15.86
CA LYS A 27 -14.59 -3.27 -16.78
C LYS A 27 -13.12 -3.14 -16.38
N ALA A 28 -12.25 -2.85 -17.34
CA ALA A 28 -10.84 -2.57 -17.05
C ALA A 28 -10.67 -1.39 -16.05
N SER A 29 -11.56 -0.38 -16.14
CA SER A 29 -11.60 0.77 -15.24
C SER A 29 -11.93 0.46 -13.78
N ASP A 30 -12.42 -0.76 -13.49
CA ASP A 30 -12.77 -1.18 -12.13
C ASP A 30 -11.52 -1.67 -11.35
N PHE A 31 -10.37 -1.74 -12.02
CA PHE A 31 -9.11 -2.25 -11.50
C PHE A 31 -7.98 -1.24 -11.67
N PRO A 32 -6.91 -1.33 -10.87
CA PRO A 32 -5.72 -0.50 -11.06
C PRO A 32 -4.96 -0.88 -12.34
N GLU A 33 -4.13 0.05 -12.81
CA GLU A 33 -3.19 -0.20 -13.90
C GLU A 33 -2.05 -1.13 -13.42
N PHE A 34 -2.23 -2.42 -13.65
CA PHE A 34 -1.32 -3.47 -13.16
C PHE A 34 0.13 -3.33 -13.63
N ALA A 35 0.39 -2.65 -14.75
CA ALA A 35 1.74 -2.46 -15.28
C ALA A 35 2.55 -1.40 -14.51
N SER A 36 1.90 -0.43 -13.89
CA SER A 36 2.53 0.68 -13.17
C SER A 36 2.26 0.67 -11.66
N GLU A 37 1.41 -0.23 -11.19
CA GLU A 37 1.08 -0.36 -9.77
C GLU A 37 2.31 -0.68 -8.94
N THR A 38 2.54 0.10 -7.88
CA THR A 38 3.69 -0.06 -6.99
C THR A 38 3.35 -0.91 -5.76
N GLY A 39 2.06 -1.15 -5.53
CA GLY A 39 1.53 -1.77 -4.31
C GLY A 39 1.41 -0.80 -3.14
N PHE A 40 1.70 0.49 -3.36
CA PHE A 40 1.57 1.55 -2.37
C PHE A 40 0.51 2.55 -2.81
N LYS A 41 -0.35 2.94 -1.87
CA LYS A 41 -1.20 4.10 -2.06
C LYS A 41 -0.35 5.38 -2.11
N PRO A 42 -0.82 6.44 -2.78
CA PRO A 42 -0.22 7.77 -2.65
C PRO A 42 -0.11 8.21 -1.18
N PRO A 43 0.74 9.18 -0.86
CA PRO A 43 0.78 9.75 0.49
C PRO A 43 -0.60 10.26 0.94
N GLN A 44 -0.94 9.96 2.19
CA GLN A 44 -2.28 10.18 2.75
C GLN A 44 -2.16 10.88 4.10
N SER A 45 -3.03 11.86 4.37
CA SER A 45 -3.02 12.65 5.62
C SER A 45 -4.27 12.43 6.47
N GLU A 46 -5.14 11.50 6.10
CA GLU A 46 -6.39 11.20 6.82
C GLU A 46 -6.19 10.33 8.07
N PHE A 47 -4.94 10.06 8.43
CA PHE A 47 -4.56 9.25 9.57
C PHE A 47 -4.40 10.10 10.85
N ILE A 48 -3.53 9.66 11.75
CA ILE A 48 -3.36 10.18 13.10
C ILE A 48 -2.90 11.64 13.03
N ASP A 49 -3.66 12.53 13.67
CA ASP A 49 -3.37 13.96 13.84
C ASP A 49 -3.03 14.72 12.55
N GLY A 50 -3.53 14.25 11.41
CA GLY A 50 -3.27 14.86 10.10
C GLY A 50 -1.84 14.66 9.56
N GLN A 51 -1.02 13.84 10.23
CA GLN A 51 0.33 13.55 9.77
C GLN A 51 0.28 12.75 8.46
N THR A 52 1.14 13.12 7.51
CA THR A 52 1.19 12.44 6.21
C THR A 52 1.92 11.12 6.31
N TYR A 53 1.24 10.04 5.94
CA TYR A 53 1.80 8.70 5.81
C TYR A 53 2.27 8.44 4.37
N ASP A 54 3.56 8.16 4.21
CA ASP A 54 4.14 7.63 2.97
C ASP A 54 4.47 6.15 3.18
N GLY A 55 3.70 5.28 2.51
CA GLY A 55 3.85 3.83 2.63
C GLY A 55 5.22 3.30 2.18
N THR A 56 5.99 4.06 1.40
CA THR A 56 7.36 3.68 1.02
C THR A 56 8.37 3.90 2.14
N LYS A 57 8.02 4.71 3.15
CA LYS A 57 8.87 5.09 4.30
C LYS A 57 8.10 4.99 5.63
N PRO A 58 7.58 3.80 6.00
CA PRO A 58 6.68 3.65 7.15
C PRO A 58 7.34 4.02 8.50
N ASN A 59 8.64 3.80 8.66
CA ASN A 59 9.32 4.18 9.90
C ASN A 59 9.51 5.69 10.04
N ALA A 60 9.63 6.44 8.93
CA ALA A 60 9.72 7.89 8.98
C ALA A 60 8.43 8.53 9.50
N TYR A 61 7.29 7.88 9.27
CA TYR A 61 6.00 8.33 9.79
C TYR A 61 5.96 8.34 11.33
N LEU A 62 6.58 7.35 11.98
CA LEU A 62 6.63 7.26 13.45
C LEU A 62 7.37 8.43 14.08
N GLU A 63 8.33 9.01 13.36
CA GLU A 63 9.13 10.15 13.84
C GLU A 63 8.30 11.44 13.94
N ASN A 64 7.20 11.56 13.18
CA ASN A 64 6.36 12.76 13.12
C ASN A 64 5.54 13.02 14.38
N PHE A 65 5.42 12.04 15.28
CA PHE A 65 4.55 12.15 16.47
C PHE A 65 5.30 12.65 17.72
N PRO A 66 4.69 13.47 18.58
CA PRO A 66 5.34 13.88 19.84
C PRO A 66 5.43 12.74 20.86
N ILE A 67 4.53 11.75 20.78
CA ILE A 67 4.46 10.59 21.69
C ILE A 67 4.60 9.31 20.85
N GLY A 68 5.43 8.37 21.31
CA GLY A 68 5.59 7.06 20.68
C GLY A 68 7.04 6.57 20.72
N LEU A 69 7.22 5.28 20.43
CA LEU A 69 8.54 4.65 20.35
C LEU A 69 9.31 5.19 19.14
N LYS A 70 10.46 5.80 19.37
CA LYS A 70 11.33 6.35 18.32
C LYS A 70 12.38 5.34 17.92
N SER A 71 13.03 5.58 16.77
CA SER A 71 14.02 4.64 16.20
C SER A 71 15.15 4.26 17.17
N LYS A 72 15.44 5.08 18.18
CA LYS A 72 16.50 4.84 19.18
C LYS A 72 15.99 4.22 20.48
N ASP A 73 14.68 4.13 20.66
CA ASP A 73 14.08 3.63 21.89
C ASP A 73 14.01 2.10 21.84
N GLN A 74 14.25 1.46 22.98
CA GLN A 74 14.17 0.01 23.16
C GLN A 74 13.19 -0.30 24.30
N ILE A 75 12.55 -1.46 24.23
CA ILE A 75 11.68 -2.01 25.28
C ILE A 75 12.53 -2.80 26.28
#